data_AF-A0A3M5E6G0-F1
#
_entry.id   AF-A0A3M5E6G0-F1
#
_cell.length_a   1.000
_cell.length_b   1.000
_cell.length_c   1.000
_cell.angle_alpha   90.00
_cell.angle_beta   90.00
_cell.angle_gamma   90.00
#
_symmetry.space_group_name_H-M   'P 1'
#
loop_
_entity.id
_entity.type
_entity.pdbx_description
1 polymer ?
#
loop_
_entity_poly.entity_id
_entity_poly.type
_entity_poly.pdbx_seq_one_letter_code
_entity_poly.pdbx_strand_id
1 'polypeptide(L)'
;MQHLGGHKQRVEGALIGGNLTALACMAGTLGGLHAPAGSILVLEDVGEPYYRLERSLWQLLESIDARQLGAICLGSFTDCPRKEVAHSLERIFGEYAAAIEVPLYHHLPSGHGAQNRAWPYGKTAVLEGNRLRW
;
A
#
# COMPACT_ATOMS: atom_id res chain seq x y z
N MET A 1 -7.35 11.30 2.24
CA MET A 1 -6.47 10.72 1.20
C MET A 1 -5.79 11.84 0.42
N GLN A 2 -4.51 11.67 0.10
CA GLN A 2 -3.69 12.64 -0.63
C GLN A 2 -2.74 11.89 -1.57
N HIS A 3 -2.44 12.48 -2.73
CA HIS A 3 -1.45 11.97 -3.68
C HIS A 3 -0.03 12.29 -3.20
N LEU A 4 0.84 11.28 -3.09
CA LEU A 4 2.25 11.42 -2.72
C LEU A 4 3.19 11.45 -3.93
N GLY A 5 2.94 10.63 -4.96
CA GLY A 5 3.85 10.51 -6.10
C GLY A 5 3.26 9.73 -7.28
N GLY A 6 3.92 9.83 -8.43
CA GLY A 6 3.45 9.24 -9.69
C GLY A 6 2.42 10.10 -10.43
N HIS A 7 1.60 9.43 -11.24
CA HIS A 7 0.67 10.07 -12.16
C HIS A 7 -0.72 10.31 -11.50
N LYS A 8 -1.43 11.37 -11.90
CA LYS A 8 -2.67 11.83 -11.23
C LYS A 8 -3.98 11.46 -11.93
N GLN A 9 -3.93 10.56 -12.91
CA GLN A 9 -5.10 10.09 -13.64
C GLN A 9 -6.01 9.26 -12.74
N ARG A 10 -7.29 9.20 -13.11
CA ARG A 10 -8.28 8.31 -12.51
C ARG A 10 -7.81 6.85 -12.62
N VAL A 11 -7.81 6.14 -11.49
CA VAL A 11 -7.51 4.70 -11.41
C VAL A 11 -8.79 3.97 -11.03
N GLU A 12 -9.09 2.87 -11.71
CA GLU A 12 -10.21 1.97 -11.39
C GLU A 12 -9.72 0.54 -11.31
N GLY A 13 -10.02 -0.14 -10.20
CA GLY A 13 -9.54 -1.48 -9.96
C GLY A 13 -10.06 -2.08 -8.65
N ALA A 14 -9.84 -3.37 -8.47
CA ALA A 14 -10.23 -4.07 -7.24
C ALA A 14 -9.40 -3.56 -6.04
N LEU A 15 -10.05 -3.38 -4.89
CA LEU A 15 -9.36 -3.12 -3.63
C LEU A 15 -8.77 -4.40 -3.06
N ILE A 16 -7.46 -4.43 -2.88
CA ILE A 16 -6.73 -5.58 -2.31
C ILE A 16 -5.79 -5.10 -1.20
N GLY A 17 -5.19 -6.03 -0.46
CA GLY A 17 -4.13 -5.71 0.50
C GLY A 17 -4.57 -5.76 1.95
N GLY A 18 -4.17 -4.76 2.75
CA GLY A 18 -4.32 -4.75 4.21
C GLY A 18 -2.97 -4.65 4.91
N ASN A 19 -2.71 -5.55 5.87
CA ASN A 19 -1.49 -5.52 6.67
C ASN A 19 -0.26 -5.96 5.85
N LEU A 20 0.74 -5.06 5.74
CA LEU A 20 1.93 -5.28 4.90
C LEU A 20 2.72 -6.53 5.34
N THR A 21 3.05 -6.63 6.61
CA THR A 21 3.86 -7.74 7.13
C THR A 21 3.17 -9.08 6.96
N ALA A 22 1.88 -9.19 7.29
CA ALA A 22 1.11 -10.42 7.11
C ALA A 22 1.08 -10.89 5.65
N LEU A 23 0.88 -9.98 4.70
CA LEU A 23 0.87 -10.31 3.27
C LEU A 23 2.25 -10.76 2.79
N ALA A 24 3.31 -10.05 3.17
CA ALA A 24 4.68 -10.42 2.83
C ALA A 24 5.07 -11.81 3.38
N CYS A 25 4.62 -12.16 4.59
CA CYS A 25 4.85 -13.48 5.18
C CYS A 25 4.24 -14.65 4.39
N MET A 26 3.27 -14.39 3.50
CA MET A 26 2.63 -15.40 2.66
C MET A 26 3.23 -15.51 1.26
N ALA A 27 4.17 -14.63 0.89
CA ALA A 27 4.82 -14.65 -0.42
C ALA A 27 5.51 -16.01 -0.69
N GLY A 28 5.30 -16.55 -1.90
CA GLY A 28 5.82 -17.87 -2.29
C GLY A 28 5.03 -19.08 -1.75
N THR A 29 3.91 -18.84 -1.07
CA THR A 29 3.01 -19.90 -0.59
C THR A 29 1.68 -19.89 -1.36
N LEU A 30 0.84 -20.91 -1.16
CA LEU A 30 -0.54 -20.94 -1.68
C LEU A 30 -1.43 -19.79 -1.18
N GLY A 31 -1.05 -19.13 -0.08
CA GLY A 31 -1.79 -17.99 0.48
C GLY A 31 -1.22 -16.64 0.09
N GLY A 32 -0.30 -16.58 -0.88
CA GLY A 32 0.23 -15.32 -1.40
C GLY A 32 -0.88 -14.38 -1.88
N LEU A 33 -0.61 -13.07 -1.84
CA LEU A 33 -1.60 -12.06 -2.19
C LEU A 33 -2.11 -12.26 -3.63
N HIS A 34 -3.42 -12.35 -3.79
CA HIS A 34 -4.05 -12.26 -5.10
C HIS A 34 -4.06 -10.80 -5.57
N ALA A 35 -3.28 -10.50 -6.62
CA ALA A 35 -3.11 -9.14 -7.14
C ALA A 35 -3.35 -9.06 -8.67
N PRO A 36 -4.61 -9.04 -9.14
CA PRO A 36 -4.92 -8.80 -10.54
C PRO A 36 -4.39 -7.46 -11.06
N ALA A 37 -4.09 -7.39 -12.35
CA ALA A 37 -3.72 -6.13 -13.00
C ALA A 37 -4.79 -5.04 -12.80
N GLY A 38 -4.33 -3.80 -12.61
CA GLY A 38 -5.15 -2.63 -12.33
C GLY A 38 -5.57 -2.47 -10.86
N SER A 39 -5.27 -3.44 -9.99
CA SER A 39 -5.71 -3.39 -8.58
C SER A 39 -5.17 -2.18 -7.82
N ILE A 40 -5.95 -1.71 -6.84
CA ILE A 40 -5.57 -0.68 -5.88
C ILE A 40 -5.09 -1.40 -4.62
N LEU A 41 -3.78 -1.41 -4.40
CA LEU A 41 -3.14 -2.08 -3.27
C LEU A 41 -3.16 -1.19 -2.02
N VAL A 42 -3.98 -1.54 -1.04
CA VAL A 42 -4.03 -0.88 0.26
C VAL A 42 -2.95 -1.47 1.17
N LEU A 43 -2.14 -0.64 1.80
CA LEU A 43 -1.11 -1.09 2.76
C LEU A 43 -1.18 -0.30 4.06
N GLU A 44 -1.15 -1.01 5.18
CA GLU A 44 -1.06 -0.47 6.53
C GLU A 44 -0.21 -1.43 7.38
N ASP A 45 0.34 -0.98 8.51
CA ASP A 45 1.06 -1.89 9.42
C ASP A 45 1.15 -1.32 10.84
N VAL A 46 1.70 -2.10 11.78
CA VAL A 46 1.83 -1.72 13.19
C VAL A 46 3.10 -2.22 13.85
N GLY A 47 3.72 -1.39 14.70
CA GLY A 47 4.80 -1.84 15.60
C GLY A 47 6.13 -2.14 14.92
N GLU A 48 6.27 -1.81 13.63
CA GLU A 48 7.43 -2.19 12.83
C GLU A 48 8.47 -1.06 12.73
N PRO A 49 9.77 -1.35 12.90
CA PRO A 49 10.82 -0.42 12.51
C PRO A 49 10.90 -0.31 10.98
N TYR A 50 11.32 0.84 10.46
CA TYR A 50 11.25 1.12 9.01
C TYR A 50 11.97 0.10 8.13
N TYR A 51 13.10 -0.46 8.58
CA TYR A 51 13.81 -1.50 7.81
C TYR A 51 12.98 -2.79 7.62
N ARG A 52 12.06 -3.11 8.55
CA ARG A 52 11.17 -4.26 8.42
C ARG A 52 10.02 -3.97 7.47
N LEU A 53 9.46 -2.76 7.55
CA LEU A 53 8.47 -2.28 6.58
C LEU A 53 9.05 -2.31 5.16
N GLU A 54 10.26 -1.80 4.96
CA GLU A 54 10.95 -1.81 3.67
C GLU A 54 11.22 -3.24 3.18
N ARG A 55 11.69 -4.13 4.07
CA ARG A 55 11.89 -5.55 3.73
C ARG A 55 10.58 -6.23 3.31
N SER A 56 9.50 -6.03 4.07
CA SER A 56 8.17 -6.58 3.76
C SER A 56 7.63 -5.99 2.45
N LEU A 57 7.82 -4.69 2.22
CA LEU A 57 7.41 -4.01 0.98
C LEU A 57 8.16 -4.57 -0.23
N TRP A 58 9.48 -4.69 -0.14
CA TRP A 58 10.30 -5.27 -1.20
C TRP A 58 9.86 -6.70 -1.51
N GLN A 59 9.70 -7.55 -0.49
CA GLN A 59 9.24 -8.93 -0.67
C GLN A 59 7.86 -9.00 -1.31
N LEU A 60 6.90 -8.21 -0.83
CA LEU A 60 5.53 -8.23 -1.35
C LEU A 60 5.48 -7.79 -2.82
N LEU A 61 6.13 -6.67 -3.17
CA LEU A 61 6.12 -6.14 -4.53
C LEU A 61 6.85 -7.06 -5.51
N GLU A 62 7.97 -7.69 -5.13
CA GLU A 62 8.67 -8.66 -5.99
C GLU A 62 7.91 -9.99 -6.13
N SER A 63 7.00 -10.31 -5.20
CA SER A 63 6.21 -11.55 -5.25
C SER A 63 4.97 -11.47 -6.13
N ILE A 64 4.62 -10.28 -6.64
CA ILE A 64 3.45 -10.02 -7.48
C ILE A 64 3.86 -9.29 -8.76
N ASP A 65 2.96 -9.19 -9.73
CA ASP A 65 3.18 -8.37 -10.94
C ASP A 65 3.02 -6.87 -10.63
N ALA A 66 3.88 -6.31 -9.77
CA ALA A 66 3.69 -5.00 -9.15
C ALA A 66 3.58 -3.84 -10.16
N ARG A 67 4.28 -3.92 -11.30
CA ARG A 67 4.17 -2.93 -12.40
C ARG A 67 2.78 -2.86 -13.03
N GLN A 68 1.94 -3.86 -12.80
CA GLN A 68 0.57 -3.90 -13.30
C GLN A 68 -0.45 -3.36 -12.29
N LEU A 69 -0.03 -2.94 -11.09
CA LEU A 69 -0.95 -2.31 -10.13
C LEU A 69 -1.46 -0.97 -10.68
N GLY A 70 -2.72 -0.65 -10.38
CA GLY A 70 -3.29 0.64 -10.72
C GLY A 70 -2.82 1.75 -9.77
N ALA A 71 -2.70 1.44 -8.47
CA ALA A 71 -2.21 2.37 -7.45
C ALA A 71 -1.79 1.63 -6.17
N ILE A 72 -0.94 2.27 -5.38
CA ILE A 72 -0.71 1.93 -3.96
C ILE A 72 -1.37 3.01 -3.10
N CYS A 73 -2.12 2.61 -2.07
CA CYS A 73 -2.82 3.51 -1.16
C CYS A 73 -2.48 3.18 0.31
N LEU A 74 -1.75 4.08 0.96
CA LEU A 74 -1.29 3.88 2.33
C LEU A 74 -2.38 4.26 3.34
N GLY A 75 -2.68 3.31 4.21
CA GLY A 75 -3.37 3.50 5.49
C GLY A 75 -2.44 4.07 6.55
N SER A 76 -2.70 3.74 7.82
CA SER A 76 -1.85 4.12 8.94
C SER A 76 -0.71 3.14 9.17
N PHE A 77 0.48 3.65 9.50
CA PHE A 77 1.58 2.86 10.07
C PHE A 77 1.73 3.24 11.55
N THR A 78 0.94 2.57 12.40
CA THR A 78 0.78 2.91 13.82
C THR A 78 1.91 2.32 14.65
N ASP A 79 2.42 3.02 15.66
CA ASP A 79 3.53 2.55 16.49
C ASP A 79 4.78 2.14 15.69
N CYS A 80 4.98 2.74 14.52
CA CYS A 80 6.15 2.58 13.67
C CYS A 80 7.05 3.83 13.80
N PRO A 81 7.75 4.04 14.92
CA PRO A 81 8.57 5.23 15.11
C PRO A 81 9.74 5.24 14.14
N ARG A 82 10.00 6.40 13.53
CA ARG A 82 11.15 6.62 12.65
C ARG A 82 12.49 6.36 13.34
N LYS A 83 12.59 6.62 14.65
CA LYS A 83 13.86 6.62 15.41
C LYS A 83 14.90 7.46 14.67
N GLU A 84 16.12 6.95 14.49
CA GLU A 84 17.22 7.63 13.80
C GLU A 84 17.28 7.36 12.28
N VAL A 85 16.23 6.77 11.70
CA VAL A 85 16.23 6.46 10.26
C VAL A 85 16.21 7.75 9.44
N ALA A 86 17.19 7.93 8.56
CA ALA A 86 17.39 9.16 7.80
C ALA A 86 16.25 9.47 6.80
N HIS A 87 15.54 8.45 6.32
CA HIS A 87 14.41 8.62 5.40
C HIS A 87 13.07 8.59 6.15
N SER A 88 12.11 9.40 5.70
CA SER A 88 10.72 9.28 6.15
C SER A 88 10.07 8.05 5.50
N LEU A 89 8.95 7.59 6.07
CA LEU A 89 8.26 6.43 5.52
C LEU A 89 7.69 6.74 4.12
N GLU A 90 7.17 7.95 3.91
CA GLU A 90 6.67 8.41 2.62
C GLU A 90 7.78 8.44 1.57
N ARG A 91 9.02 8.77 1.96
CA ARG A 91 10.17 8.71 1.06
C ARG A 91 10.49 7.27 0.64
N ILE A 92 10.49 6.34 1.59
CA ILE A 92 10.77 4.91 1.32
C ILE A 92 9.70 4.35 0.37
N PHE A 93 8.41 4.46 0.72
CA PHE A 93 7.33 3.97 -0.14
C PHE A 93 7.29 4.70 -1.50
N GLY A 94 7.59 6.00 -1.51
CA GLY A 94 7.65 6.80 -2.73
C GLY A 94 8.72 6.33 -3.71
N GLU A 95 9.90 5.97 -3.20
CA GLU A 95 11.00 5.44 -4.01
C GLU A 95 10.61 4.10 -4.68
N TYR A 96 10.03 3.19 -3.89
CA TYR A 96 9.57 1.89 -4.39
C TYR A 96 8.45 2.01 -5.42
N ALA A 97 7.43 2.84 -5.13
CA ALA A 97 6.32 3.06 -6.06
C ALA A 97 6.79 3.71 -7.38
N ALA A 98 7.73 4.66 -7.31
CA ALA A 98 8.29 5.30 -8.50
C ALA A 98 9.08 4.31 -9.38
N ALA A 99 9.83 3.38 -8.79
CA ALA A 99 10.63 2.40 -9.54
C ALA A 99 9.78 1.42 -10.38
N ILE A 100 8.53 1.17 -9.96
CA ILE A 100 7.55 0.35 -10.69
C ILE A 100 6.51 1.18 -11.46
N GLU A 101 6.67 2.51 -11.46
CA GLU A 101 5.80 3.47 -12.17
C GLU A 101 4.33 3.46 -11.73
N VAL A 102 4.06 3.11 -10.46
CA VAL A 102 2.71 3.03 -9.88
C VAL A 102 2.44 4.28 -9.02
N PRO A 103 1.28 4.95 -9.16
CA PRO A 103 0.97 6.13 -8.37
C PRO A 103 0.73 5.77 -6.89
N LEU A 104 1.22 6.63 -6.00
CA LEU A 104 1.19 6.44 -4.56
C LEU A 104 0.27 7.48 -3.90
N TYR A 105 -0.64 6.99 -3.07
CA TYR A 105 -1.55 7.77 -2.24
C TYR A 105 -1.37 7.42 -0.77
N HIS A 106 -1.73 8.32 0.14
CA HIS A 106 -1.72 8.09 1.58
C HIS A 106 -2.87 8.76 2.31
N HIS A 107 -2.93 8.63 3.63
CA HIS A 107 -4.01 9.08 4.49
C HIS A 107 -5.37 8.44 4.15
N LEU A 108 -5.37 7.14 3.86
CA LEU A 108 -6.58 6.33 3.95
C LEU A 108 -6.85 6.04 5.44
N PRO A 109 -8.08 6.24 5.96
CA PRO A 109 -8.39 6.00 7.37
C PRO A 109 -8.61 4.50 7.65
N SER A 110 -7.59 3.68 7.41
CA SER A 110 -7.56 2.22 7.58
C SER A 110 -6.26 1.79 8.26
N GLY A 111 -6.35 0.90 9.24
CA GLY A 111 -5.20 0.31 9.93
C GLY A 111 -5.38 0.18 11.44
N HIS A 112 -4.28 0.05 12.18
CA HIS A 112 -4.29 -0.32 13.60
C HIS A 112 -4.61 0.81 14.61
N GLY A 113 -4.74 2.05 14.13
CA GLY A 113 -5.17 3.17 14.98
C GLY A 113 -6.68 3.20 15.23
N ALA A 114 -7.17 4.25 15.91
CA ALA A 114 -8.61 4.45 16.10
C ALA A 114 -9.39 4.63 14.77
N GLN A 115 -8.70 5.10 13.72
CA GLN A 115 -9.26 5.19 12.38
C GLN A 115 -9.05 3.88 11.62
N ASN A 116 -10.05 3.00 11.67
CA ASN A 116 -10.08 1.75 10.91
C ASN A 116 -11.42 1.58 10.19
N ARG A 117 -11.67 2.42 9.17
CA ARG A 117 -12.93 2.42 8.43
C ARG A 117 -12.96 1.23 7.47
N ALA A 118 -14.05 0.48 7.51
CA ALA A 118 -14.26 -0.63 6.59
C ALA A 118 -14.27 -0.17 5.12
N TRP A 119 -13.73 -1.00 4.26
CA TRP A 119 -13.77 -0.89 2.81
C TRP A 119 -14.01 -2.29 2.22
N PRO A 120 -14.69 -2.40 1.06
CA PRO A 120 -15.09 -3.69 0.52
C PRO A 120 -13.93 -4.37 -0.21
N TYR A 121 -13.33 -5.37 0.42
CA TYR A 121 -12.26 -6.17 -0.16
C TYR A 121 -12.69 -6.86 -1.46
N GLY A 122 -11.84 -6.78 -2.50
CA GLY A 122 -12.06 -7.35 -3.83
C GLY A 122 -13.05 -6.59 -4.70
N LYS A 123 -13.79 -5.60 -4.17
CA LYS A 123 -14.73 -4.81 -4.96
C LYS A 123 -13.98 -3.75 -5.79
N THR A 124 -14.46 -3.52 -7.01
CA THR A 124 -13.99 -2.40 -7.84
C THR A 124 -14.24 -1.08 -7.13
N ALA A 125 -13.19 -0.26 -7.07
CA ALA A 125 -13.23 1.10 -6.59
C ALA A 125 -12.54 2.03 -7.59
N VAL A 126 -12.84 3.32 -7.46
CA VAL A 126 -12.26 4.40 -8.24
C VAL A 126 -11.49 5.32 -7.31
N LEU A 127 -10.24 5.57 -7.68
CA LEU A 127 -9.35 6.48 -7.02
C LEU A 127 -9.10 7.70 -7.92
N GLU A 128 -9.58 8.85 -7.46
CA GLU A 128 -9.56 10.10 -8.22
C GLU A 128 -9.45 11.30 -7.28
N GLY A 129 -8.47 12.17 -7.54
CA GLY A 129 -8.20 13.35 -6.72
C GLY A 129 -7.87 12.97 -5.27
N ASN A 130 -8.77 13.29 -4.33
CA ASN A 130 -8.60 13.03 -2.90
C ASN A 130 -9.58 11.99 -2.34
N ARG A 131 -10.22 11.19 -3.20
CA ARG A 131 -11.24 10.22 -2.78
C ARG A 131 -11.00 8.84 -3.38
N LEU A 132 -11.33 7.83 -2.57
CA LEU A 132 -11.52 6.45 -2.97
C LEU A 132 -13.01 6.13 -2.82
N ARG A 133 -13.66 5.64 -3.89
CA ARG A 133 -15.11 5.40 -3.94
C ARG A 133 -15.42 4.02 -4.53
N TRP A 134 -16.49 3.37 -4.07
CA TRP A 134 -16.95 2.05 -4.51
C TRP A 134 -18.48 1.93 -4.43
#